data_AF-A0A7J6X654-F1
#
_entry.id   AF-A0A7J6X654-F1
#
_cell.length_a   1.000
_cell.length_b   1.000
_cell.length_c   1.000
_cell.angle_alpha   90.00
_cell.angle_beta   90.00
_cell.angle_gamma   90.00
#
_symmetry.space_group_name_H-M   'P 1'
#
loop_
_entity.id
_entity.type
_entity.pdbx_description
1 polymer ?
#
loop_
_entity_poly.entity_id
_entity_poly.type
_entity_poly.pdbx_seq_one_letter_code
_entity_poly.pdbx_strand_id
1 'polypeptide(L)'
;MTTEERMVWEARNPKPLPPPKQKWRFMQKYFHKGAFFQSDADDRAATAGSDGIFNRDFSAPTGEDKMNKTVLPKVMQVKHFGRSGRTKWTHLVNEDTTDWNNPWTYADNLRKKYDEKMAGLKPLEKPKGSRKLKDWESH
;
A
#
# COMPACT_ATOMS: atom_id res chain seq x y z
N MET A 1 -15.83 5.59 -31.93
CA MET A 1 -14.95 6.23 -30.94
C MET A 1 -13.54 5.74 -31.19
N THR A 2 -12.78 6.48 -31.98
CA THR A 2 -11.33 6.27 -32.12
C THR A 2 -10.61 6.70 -30.84
N THR A 3 -9.37 6.25 -30.64
CA THR A 3 -8.56 6.60 -29.46
C THR A 3 -8.34 8.11 -29.34
N GLU A 4 -8.21 8.79 -30.48
CA GLU A 4 -8.02 10.24 -30.58
C GLU A 4 -9.28 11.01 -30.13
N GLU A 5 -10.46 10.59 -30.56
CA GLU A 5 -11.74 11.18 -30.15
C GLU A 5 -11.95 11.07 -28.63
N ARG A 6 -11.54 9.93 -28.04
CA ARG A 6 -11.61 9.72 -26.58
C ARG A 6 -10.65 10.64 -25.83
N MET A 7 -9.42 10.83 -26.32
CA MET A 7 -8.44 11.74 -25.70
C MET A 7 -8.91 13.19 -25.73
N VAL A 8 -9.45 13.66 -26.86
CA VAL A 8 -10.03 15.01 -26.99
C VAL A 8 -11.23 15.18 -26.06
N TRP A 9 -12.07 14.15 -25.93
CA TRP A 9 -13.22 14.18 -25.03
C TRP A 9 -12.80 14.21 -23.54
N GLU A 10 -11.80 13.42 -23.14
CA GLU A 10 -11.27 13.40 -21.77
C GLU A 10 -10.53 14.71 -21.44
N ALA A 11 -9.85 15.33 -22.41
CA ALA A 11 -9.24 16.66 -22.25
C ALA A 11 -10.27 17.78 -22.12
N ARG A 12 -11.39 17.67 -22.85
CA ARG A 12 -12.49 18.66 -22.81
C ARG A 12 -13.41 18.46 -21.60
N ASN A 13 -13.46 17.25 -21.02
CA ASN A 13 -14.23 16.91 -19.84
C ASN A 13 -13.33 16.34 -18.73
N PRO A 14 -12.52 17.19 -18.07
CA PRO A 14 -11.69 16.73 -16.96
C PRO A 14 -12.57 16.18 -15.83
N LYS A 15 -12.23 14.99 -15.34
CA LYS A 15 -12.91 14.42 -14.16
C LYS A 15 -12.66 15.34 -12.96
N PRO A 16 -13.69 15.67 -12.16
CA PRO A 16 -13.48 16.45 -10.95
C PRO A 16 -12.51 15.70 -10.04
N LEU A 17 -11.57 16.45 -9.45
CA LEU A 17 -10.64 15.87 -8.50
C LEU A 17 -11.43 15.37 -7.28
N PRO A 18 -11.11 14.17 -6.77
CA PRO A 18 -11.73 13.70 -5.53
C PRO A 18 -11.38 14.67 -4.39
N PRO A 19 -12.27 14.83 -3.40
CA PRO A 19 -11.98 15.67 -2.24
C PRO A 19 -10.74 15.15 -1.50
N PRO A 20 -9.99 16.04 -0.83
CA PRO A 20 -8.81 15.64 -0.07
C PRO A 20 -9.19 14.64 1.02
N LYS A 21 -8.49 13.50 1.06
CA LYS A 21 -8.70 12.49 2.10
C LYS A 21 -8.22 13.05 3.44
N GLN A 22 -9.09 13.04 4.45
CA GLN A 22 -8.70 13.43 5.80
C GLN A 22 -7.71 12.43 6.40
N LYS A 23 -6.68 12.97 7.06
CA LYS A 23 -5.64 12.19 7.73
C LYS A 23 -6.15 11.75 9.09
N TRP A 24 -6.32 10.44 9.28
CA TRP A 24 -6.77 9.89 10.55
C TRP A 24 -5.66 9.83 11.58
N ARG A 25 -6.05 9.79 12.84
CA ARG A 25 -5.13 9.64 13.96
C ARG A 25 -4.72 8.18 14.14
N PHE A 26 -3.57 7.99 14.79
CA PHE A 26 -3.07 6.65 15.09
C PHE A 26 -4.07 5.88 15.96
N MET A 27 -4.40 4.65 15.53
CA MET A 27 -5.40 3.75 16.15
C MET A 27 -6.85 4.28 16.18
N GLN A 28 -7.18 5.30 15.40
CA GLN A 28 -8.55 5.79 15.29
C GLN A 28 -9.49 4.72 14.71
N LYS A 29 -10.69 4.60 15.26
CA LYS A 29 -11.71 3.67 14.76
C LYS A 29 -12.35 4.25 13.49
N TYR A 30 -12.39 3.44 12.43
CA TYR A 30 -13.17 3.77 11.25
C TYR A 30 -14.66 3.70 11.57
N PHE A 31 -15.37 4.77 11.24
CA PHE A 31 -16.83 4.77 11.20
C PHE A 31 -17.29 4.47 9.78
N HIS A 32 -17.92 3.30 9.59
CA HIS A 32 -18.57 2.95 8.34
C HIS A 32 -19.99 3.54 8.34
N LYS A 33 -20.31 4.39 7.36
CA LYS A 33 -21.60 5.10 7.28
C LYS A 33 -22.82 4.17 7.21
N GLY A 34 -22.61 2.93 6.74
CA GLY A 34 -23.68 1.93 6.57
C GLY A 34 -24.15 1.85 5.12
N ALA A 35 -24.76 0.72 4.75
CA ALA A 35 -25.29 0.49 3.41
C ALA A 35 -26.54 1.33 3.10
N PHE A 36 -27.25 1.77 4.14
CA PHE A 36 -28.48 2.58 4.05
C PHE A 36 -28.21 4.08 4.18
N PHE A 37 -26.95 4.51 4.10
CA PHE A 37 -26.60 5.93 4.20
C PHE A 37 -26.96 6.66 2.90
N GLN A 38 -27.92 7.57 2.97
CA GLN A 38 -28.34 8.41 1.84
C GLN A 38 -27.45 9.67 1.82
N SER A 39 -26.30 9.60 1.13
CA SER A 39 -25.43 10.77 0.93
C SER A 39 -25.95 11.71 -0.16
N ASP A 40 -26.58 11.13 -1.18
CA ASP A 40 -27.04 11.82 -2.37
C ASP A 40 -28.54 11.56 -2.53
N ALA A 41 -29.29 12.60 -2.86
CA ALA A 41 -30.71 12.49 -3.14
C ALA A 41 -30.89 11.84 -4.53
N ASP A 42 -30.88 10.50 -4.59
CA ASP A 42 -31.19 9.76 -5.83
C ASP A 42 -32.69 9.84 -6.21
N ASP A 43 -33.51 10.38 -5.32
CA ASP A 43 -34.96 10.43 -5.46
C ASP A 43 -35.40 11.74 -6.13
N ARG A 44 -36.26 11.65 -7.17
CA ARG A 44 -36.86 12.82 -7.85
C ARG A 44 -37.66 13.76 -6.92
N ALA A 45 -38.04 13.26 -5.73
CA ALA A 45 -38.76 13.98 -4.70
C ALA A 45 -37.85 14.74 -3.70
N ALA A 46 -36.53 14.56 -3.75
CA ALA A 46 -35.52 15.27 -2.94
C ALA A 46 -35.82 15.34 -1.41
N THR A 47 -36.55 14.36 -0.88
CA THR A 47 -37.01 14.39 0.52
C THR A 47 -35.90 14.01 1.52
N ALA A 48 -34.94 13.17 1.10
CA ALA A 48 -33.81 12.73 1.93
C ALA A 48 -32.48 13.16 1.26
N GLY A 49 -31.62 13.84 2.02
CA GLY A 49 -30.33 14.39 1.54
C GLY A 49 -30.21 15.91 1.64
N SER A 50 -31.30 16.62 1.98
CA SER A 50 -31.29 18.08 2.21
C SER A 50 -30.81 18.49 3.61
N ASP A 51 -30.71 17.53 4.54
CA ASP A 51 -30.28 17.82 5.90
C ASP A 51 -28.74 17.89 5.98
N GLY A 52 -28.22 18.94 6.60
CA GLY A 52 -26.79 19.18 6.76
C GLY A 52 -26.06 18.08 7.56
N ILE A 53 -26.81 17.18 8.20
CA ILE A 53 -26.29 16.03 8.94
C ILE A 53 -25.51 15.07 8.02
N PHE A 54 -25.95 14.85 6.78
CA PHE A 54 -25.31 13.89 5.85
C PHE A 54 -23.98 14.40 5.27
N ASN A 55 -23.77 15.71 5.31
CA ASN A 55 -22.55 16.38 4.86
C ASN A 55 -21.51 16.59 5.96
N ARG A 56 -21.77 16.07 7.17
CA ARG A 56 -20.83 16.16 8.28
C ARG A 56 -19.56 15.35 8.03
N ASP A 57 -18.49 15.76 8.70
CA ASP A 57 -17.26 14.99 8.75
C ASP A 57 -17.42 13.78 9.69
N PHE A 58 -17.60 12.60 9.09
CA PHE A 58 -17.67 11.32 9.80
C PHE A 58 -16.29 10.70 10.07
N SER A 59 -15.21 11.34 9.62
CA SER A 59 -13.84 10.91 9.84
C SER A 59 -13.18 11.58 11.04
N ALA A 60 -13.89 12.48 11.72
CA ALA A 60 -13.40 13.16 12.91
C ALA A 60 -13.18 12.18 14.09
N PRO A 61 -12.11 12.38 14.90
CA PRO A 61 -11.85 11.55 16.06
C PRO A 61 -12.95 11.71 17.11
N THR A 62 -13.51 10.58 17.55
CA THR A 62 -14.62 10.55 18.53
C THR A 62 -14.18 9.89 19.83
N GLY A 63 -14.67 10.40 20.97
CA GLY A 63 -14.42 9.82 22.29
C GLY A 63 -12.93 9.64 22.60
N GLU A 64 -12.51 8.39 22.83
CA GLU A 64 -11.14 7.99 23.15
C GLU A 64 -10.11 8.33 22.06
N ASP A 65 -10.53 8.46 20.80
CA ASP A 65 -9.63 8.79 19.69
C ASP A 65 -9.18 10.25 19.70
N LYS A 66 -9.71 11.07 20.63
CA LYS A 66 -9.21 12.43 20.92
C LYS A 66 -7.90 12.43 21.70
N MET A 67 -7.50 11.32 22.31
CA MET A 67 -6.20 11.21 22.99
C MET A 67 -5.06 10.85 22.03
N ASN A 68 -3.85 11.35 22.27
CA ASN A 68 -2.70 10.99 21.45
C ASN A 68 -2.12 9.62 21.85
N LYS A 69 -2.53 8.57 21.14
CA LYS A 69 -2.13 7.18 21.40
C LYS A 69 -0.69 6.85 20.98
N THR A 70 0.03 7.77 20.31
CA THR A 70 1.43 7.55 19.91
C THR A 70 2.41 7.59 21.06
N VAL A 71 2.03 8.26 22.17
CA VAL A 71 2.88 8.39 23.37
C VAL A 71 2.85 7.12 24.22
N LEU A 72 1.92 6.20 23.94
CA LEU A 72 1.81 4.94 24.67
C LEU A 72 3.04 4.05 24.43
N PRO A 73 3.45 3.23 25.41
CA PRO A 73 4.46 2.20 25.21
C PRO A 73 4.11 1.28 24.05
N LYS A 74 5.12 0.80 23.31
CA LYS A 74 4.92 0.00 22.08
C LYS A 74 3.98 -1.19 22.28
N VAL A 75 4.04 -1.85 23.43
CA VAL A 75 3.19 -3.00 23.81
C VAL A 75 1.70 -2.62 23.90
N MET A 76 1.40 -1.37 24.28
CA MET A 76 0.04 -0.83 24.39
C MET A 76 -0.46 -0.16 23.11
N GLN A 77 0.39 0.03 22.09
CA GLN A 77 0.02 0.59 20.78
C GLN A 77 -0.76 -0.45 19.92
N VAL A 78 -1.83 -1.01 20.49
CA VAL A 78 -2.63 -2.11 19.95
C VAL A 78 -4.11 -1.80 20.12
N LYS A 79 -4.91 -2.00 19.07
CA LYS A 79 -6.33 -1.56 19.01
C LYS A 79 -7.22 -2.13 20.11
N HIS A 80 -7.00 -3.38 20.51
CA HIS A 80 -7.75 -4.06 21.57
C HIS A 80 -6.76 -4.67 22.55
N PHE A 81 -6.06 -3.82 23.30
CA PHE A 81 -5.13 -4.26 24.32
C PHE A 81 -5.84 -5.14 25.38
N GLY A 82 -5.23 -6.27 25.73
CA GLY A 82 -5.81 -7.25 26.66
C GLY A 82 -6.77 -8.28 26.05
N ARG A 83 -7.15 -8.15 24.76
CA ARG A 83 -7.98 -9.14 24.07
C ARG A 83 -7.13 -10.29 23.50
N SER A 84 -7.59 -11.52 23.68
CA SER A 84 -6.96 -12.71 23.09
C SER A 84 -7.15 -12.78 21.57
N GLY A 85 -6.30 -13.56 20.88
CA GLY A 85 -6.42 -13.83 19.44
C GLY A 85 -5.64 -12.89 18.52
N ARG A 86 -4.75 -12.04 19.06
CA ARG A 86 -3.86 -11.24 18.22
C ARG A 86 -2.74 -12.09 17.63
N THR A 87 -2.43 -11.89 16.35
CA THR A 87 -1.24 -12.47 15.72
C THR A 87 0.04 -11.90 16.32
N LYS A 88 1.05 -12.76 16.51
CA LYS A 88 2.38 -12.34 16.98
C LYS A 88 3.08 -11.42 15.97
N TRP A 89 2.88 -11.71 14.70
CA TRP A 89 3.50 -11.04 13.56
C TRP A 89 2.63 -9.88 13.06
N THR A 90 3.28 -8.78 12.70
CA THR A 90 2.62 -7.54 12.28
C THR A 90 2.71 -7.31 10.78
N HIS A 91 3.86 -6.88 10.29
CA HIS A 91 4.15 -6.65 8.88
C HIS A 91 5.58 -7.09 8.58
N LEU A 92 5.84 -7.53 7.35
CA LEU A 92 7.13 -8.09 6.95
C LEU A 92 8.31 -7.20 7.38
N VAL A 93 8.19 -5.88 7.21
CA VAL A 93 9.24 -4.92 7.58
C VAL A 93 9.64 -5.00 9.07
N ASN A 94 8.70 -5.28 9.98
CA ASN A 94 9.03 -5.41 11.40
C ASN A 94 9.62 -6.78 11.73
N GLU A 95 9.29 -7.80 10.94
CA GLU A 95 9.78 -9.17 11.14
C GLU A 95 11.03 -9.47 10.29
N ASP A 96 11.41 -8.54 9.42
CA ASP A 96 12.56 -8.62 8.55
C ASP A 96 13.81 -8.44 9.41
N THR A 97 14.55 -9.53 9.58
CA THR A 97 15.83 -9.57 10.29
C THR A 97 17.01 -9.35 9.34
N THR A 98 16.76 -8.97 8.08
CA THR A 98 17.82 -8.64 7.11
C THR A 98 18.65 -7.48 7.63
N ASP A 99 19.87 -7.78 8.05
CA ASP A 99 20.85 -6.77 8.45
C ASP A 99 21.54 -6.20 7.19
N TRP A 100 21.14 -4.99 6.83
CA TRP A 100 21.74 -4.26 5.71
C TRP A 100 23.16 -3.76 6.00
N ASN A 101 23.63 -3.83 7.24
CA ASN A 101 25.00 -3.46 7.65
C ASN A 101 25.96 -4.65 7.72
N ASN A 102 25.58 -5.79 7.15
CA ASN A 102 26.42 -6.97 7.07
C ASN A 102 27.50 -6.81 5.98
N PRO A 103 28.77 -7.20 6.19
CA PRO A 103 29.77 -7.28 5.12
C PRO A 103 29.33 -8.04 3.86
N TRP A 104 28.33 -8.94 3.99
CA TRP A 104 27.69 -9.66 2.90
C TRP A 104 26.52 -8.93 2.22
N THR A 105 26.20 -7.67 2.53
CA THR A 105 25.23 -6.86 1.77
C THR A 105 25.93 -5.80 0.93
N TYR A 106 27.08 -5.28 1.38
CA TYR A 106 27.86 -4.32 0.62
C TYR A 106 28.46 -4.90 -0.66
N ALA A 107 28.33 -4.15 -1.76
CA ALA A 107 28.96 -4.46 -3.05
C ALA A 107 30.41 -3.98 -3.06
N ASP A 108 31.21 -4.50 -2.14
CA ASP A 108 32.60 -4.06 -1.94
C ASP A 108 33.61 -5.05 -2.57
N ASN A 109 34.86 -4.62 -2.70
CA ASN A 109 35.95 -5.37 -3.34
C ASN A 109 36.19 -6.73 -2.66
N LEU A 110 35.96 -6.79 -1.35
CA LEU A 110 36.05 -7.98 -0.51
C LEU A 110 35.00 -9.03 -0.87
N ARG A 111 33.78 -8.60 -1.23
CA ARG A 111 32.69 -9.46 -1.67
C ARG A 111 33.08 -10.21 -2.95
N LYS A 112 33.60 -9.48 -3.95
CA LYS A 112 34.10 -10.07 -5.20
C LYS A 112 35.17 -11.14 -4.96
N LYS A 113 36.14 -10.86 -4.08
CA LYS A 113 37.18 -11.85 -3.71
C LYS A 113 36.61 -13.09 -3.01
N TYR A 114 35.54 -12.94 -2.23
CA TYR A 114 34.84 -14.06 -1.61
C TYR A 114 34.04 -14.86 -2.64
N ASP A 115 33.30 -14.20 -3.53
CA ASP A 115 32.53 -14.84 -4.60
C ASP A 115 33.44 -15.64 -5.55
N GLU A 116 34.64 -15.15 -5.84
CA GLU A 116 35.67 -15.86 -6.63
C GLU A 116 36.17 -17.15 -5.93
N LYS A 117 36.18 -17.17 -4.60
CA LYS A 117 36.59 -18.32 -3.78
C LYS A 117 35.48 -19.34 -3.56
N MET A 118 34.21 -18.92 -3.63
CA MET A 118 33.07 -19.81 -3.45
C MET A 118 32.84 -20.68 -4.69
N ALA A 119 32.88 -22.00 -4.52
CA ALA A 119 32.55 -22.94 -5.57
C ALA A 119 31.03 -22.89 -5.87
N GLY A 120 30.65 -22.74 -7.14
CA GLY A 120 29.25 -22.73 -7.59
C GLY A 120 28.66 -21.35 -7.93
N LEU A 121 29.32 -20.25 -7.53
CA LEU A 121 28.95 -18.88 -7.95
C LEU A 121 29.76 -18.38 -9.15
N LYS A 122 30.76 -19.15 -9.60
CA LYS A 122 31.51 -18.83 -10.80
C LYS A 122 30.55 -18.84 -12.00
N PRO A 123 30.53 -17.79 -12.84
CA PRO A 123 29.74 -17.81 -14.06
C PRO A 123 30.16 -19.03 -14.88
N LEU A 124 29.23 -19.97 -15.08
CA LEU A 124 29.42 -21.08 -15.99
C LEU A 124 29.59 -20.47 -17.38
N GLU A 125 30.78 -20.61 -17.97
CA GLU A 125 30.97 -20.24 -19.37
C GLU A 125 29.95 -21.01 -20.20
N LYS A 126 29.12 -20.29 -20.97
CA LYS A 126 28.21 -20.93 -21.92
C LYS A 126 29.07 -21.87 -22.79
N PRO A 127 28.70 -23.16 -22.92
CA PRO A 127 29.52 -24.09 -23.69
C PRO A 127 29.68 -23.54 -25.11
N LYS A 128 30.92 -23.33 -25.54
CA LYS A 128 31.25 -23.02 -26.94
C LYS A 128 31.06 -24.28 -27.78
N GLY A 129 29.81 -24.70 -27.95
CA GLY A 129 29.43 -25.80 -28.83
C GLY A 129 29.17 -25.27 -30.24
N SER A 130 29.81 -25.88 -31.24
CA SER A 130 29.68 -25.60 -32.68
C SER A 130 28.35 -26.08 -33.28
N ARG A 131 27.23 -25.92 -32.58
CA ARG A 131 25.92 -26.32 -33.07
C ARG A 131 24.98 -25.13 -32.90
N LYS A 132 24.61 -24.52 -34.03
CA LYS A 132 23.63 -23.43 -34.09
C LYS A 132 22.40 -23.83 -33.29
N LEU A 133 22.22 -23.25 -32.11
CA LEU A 133 20.94 -23.26 -31.44
C LEU A 133 20.00 -22.46 -32.35
N LYS A 134 18.92 -23.08 -32.82
CA LYS A 134 17.93 -22.42 -33.65
C LYS A 134 17.11 -21.52 -32.71
N ASP A 135 17.36 -20.22 -32.77
CA ASP A 135 16.58 -19.22 -32.04
C ASP A 135 15.13 -19.28 -32.51
N TRP A 136 14.21 -19.49 -31.57
CA TRP A 136 12.76 -19.53 -31.81
C TRP A 136 12.08 -18.20 -31.45
N GLU A 137 12.81 -17.10 -31.44
CA GLU A 137 12.24 -15.76 -31.23
C GLU A 137 12.25 -14.97 -32.55
N SER A 138 11.20 -15.18 -33.33
CA SER A 138 10.66 -14.17 -34.24
C SER A 138 9.19 -14.46 -34.52
N HIS A 139 8.32 -13.94 -33.65
CA HIS A 139 6.98 -13.45 -33.99
C HIS A 139 6.54 -12.42 -32.97
#